data_AF-A0A6H0XSG9-F1
#
_entry.id   AF-A0A6H0XSG9-F1
#
_cell.length_a   1.000
_cell.length_b   1.000
_cell.length_c   1.000
_cell.angle_alpha   90.00
_cell.angle_beta   90.00
_cell.angle_gamma   90.00
#
_symmetry.space_group_name_H-M   'P 1'
#
loop_
_entity.id
_entity.type
_entity.pdbx_description
1 polymer ?
#
loop_
_entity_poly.entity_id
_entity_poly.type
_entity_poly.pdbx_seq_one_letter_code
_entity_poly.pdbx_strand_id
1 'polypeptide(L)'
;MNGQTSQSGRSKLEHWPGLAMSTEDWVRKGRENYDVAVSLLRQSLAGASRPRSSALPIDSTPQTVSTAQGAPLPSTDSDELVAATAILCVYEFLDASGMEWSRHLDGAKSLFDVAKDGMVPLTLPPSPISIAKQVELGSETDARRPSQGRIAVFWNFARQDMLAAFINSTRTRLDTNDLPMWQSAGLRLTFDGKVCPSAPQHLNYTQDYAMSDDMICNALIWLMSKLVNFIASSDGIFEAISPLGMDFRHQALIDEWNDLEEQFRVWYDGLPDSFQPSVVRESEEGVGIGETWFPRSMCASTMQSYHFARIQLLHHKPPSITKGQRQLGSAGLSLAARHTEYSTILQQTRAHAKEIVSIGLGRADEGARVHAVQPLWTAGLVLGGDINNDGQASPEADMWRCTIVALLRAIERDMGWAAEYRIQSLLELWGLPHDWDPESDFALG
;
A
#
# COMPACT_ATOMS: atom_id res chain seq x y z
N MET A 1 5.43 28.68 7.71
CA MET A 1 5.44 27.68 8.81
C MET A 1 5.23 28.36 10.16
N ASN A 2 4.00 28.76 10.49
CA ASN A 2 3.63 29.20 11.84
C ASN A 2 2.48 28.31 12.28
N GLY A 3 2.81 27.09 12.68
CA GLY A 3 1.84 26.16 13.24
C GLY A 3 1.41 26.67 14.61
N GLN A 4 0.16 27.11 14.71
CA GLN A 4 -0.53 27.06 16.00
C GLN A 4 -0.59 25.58 16.38
N THR A 5 0.34 25.15 17.23
CA THR A 5 0.24 23.91 17.96
C THR A 5 -1.01 23.98 18.81
N SER A 6 -2.13 23.47 18.30
CA SER A 6 -3.29 23.15 19.10
C SER A 6 -2.80 22.23 20.22
N GLN A 7 -2.75 22.74 21.44
CA GLN A 7 -2.40 22.00 22.66
C GLN A 7 -3.38 20.84 22.97
N SER A 8 -4.42 20.66 22.16
CA SER A 8 -5.52 19.74 22.44
C SER A 8 -5.29 18.29 21.99
N GLY A 9 -4.20 17.98 21.27
CA GLY A 9 -3.99 16.65 20.68
C GLY A 9 -3.03 15.71 21.41
N ARG A 10 -2.13 16.22 22.26
CA ARG A 10 -1.13 15.36 22.94
C ARG A 10 -1.74 14.66 24.15
N SER A 11 -1.67 13.33 24.16
CA SER A 11 -1.92 12.54 25.36
C SER A 11 -1.03 13.05 26.50
N LYS A 12 -1.61 13.32 27.68
CA LYS A 12 -0.84 13.72 28.88
C LYS A 12 0.13 12.62 29.35
N LEU A 13 0.05 11.42 28.77
CA LEU A 13 0.90 10.27 29.04
C LEU A 13 2.08 10.15 28.06
N GLU A 14 2.07 10.88 26.94
CA GLU A 14 3.19 10.92 26.00
C GLU A 14 4.25 11.90 26.50
N HIS A 15 5.02 11.46 27.51
CA HIS A 15 6.18 12.16 27.97
C HIS A 15 7.43 11.51 27.38
N TRP A 16 8.13 12.23 26.51
CA TRP A 16 9.50 11.87 26.19
C TRP A 16 10.34 12.02 27.47
N PRO A 17 11.07 10.97 27.90
CA PRO A 17 11.82 11.02 29.17
C PRO A 17 13.03 11.97 29.12
N GLY A 18 13.43 12.44 27.93
CA GLY A 18 14.48 13.44 27.76
C GLY A 18 13.97 14.88 27.87
N LEU A 19 14.89 15.85 27.80
CA LEU A 19 14.54 17.26 27.71
C LEU A 19 13.59 17.51 26.53
N ALA A 20 12.68 18.47 26.69
CA ALA A 20 11.85 18.92 25.59
C ALA A 20 12.76 19.42 24.45
N MET A 21 12.61 18.81 23.28
CA MET A 21 13.41 19.12 22.10
C MET A 21 12.62 20.02 21.14
N SER A 22 13.33 20.93 20.47
CA SER A 22 12.76 21.69 19.36
C SER A 22 12.46 20.78 18.16
N THR A 23 11.67 21.25 17.20
CA THR A 23 11.43 20.52 15.94
C THR A 23 12.74 20.23 15.21
N GLU A 24 13.66 21.21 15.14
CA GLU A 24 14.97 21.05 14.51
C GLU A 24 15.83 19.99 15.21
N ASP A 25 15.78 19.94 16.54
CA ASP A 25 16.50 18.93 17.32
C ASP A 25 15.93 17.53 17.08
N TRP A 26 14.60 17.39 16.94
CA TRP A 26 13.96 16.11 16.61
C TRP A 26 14.38 15.61 15.24
N VAL A 27 14.39 16.49 14.23
CA VAL A 27 14.86 16.17 12.88
C VAL A 27 16.34 15.75 12.90
N ARG A 28 17.18 16.50 13.62
CA ARG A 28 18.60 16.16 13.78
C ARG A 28 18.79 14.79 14.44
N LYS A 29 18.06 14.51 15.51
CA LYS A 29 18.12 13.21 16.21
C LYS A 29 17.62 12.06 15.34
N GLY A 30 16.59 12.28 14.53
CA GLY A 30 16.14 11.32 13.52
C GLY A 30 17.26 10.96 12.54
N ARG A 31 17.89 11.99 11.94
CA ARG A 31 19.03 11.82 11.03
C ARG A 31 20.21 11.09 11.67
N GLU A 32 20.61 11.47 12.88
CA GLU A 32 21.71 10.82 13.61
C GLU A 32 21.44 9.31 13.81
N ASN A 33 20.22 8.94 14.22
CA ASN A 33 19.87 7.53 14.39
C ASN A 33 19.80 6.78 13.06
N TYR A 34 19.30 7.42 12.01
CA TYR A 34 19.25 6.86 10.66
C TYR A 34 20.67 6.55 10.14
N ASP A 35 21.60 7.51 10.24
CA ASP A 35 23.00 7.35 9.82
C ASP A 35 23.69 6.21 10.56
N VAL A 36 23.45 6.09 11.88
CA VAL A 36 23.97 5.01 12.71
C VAL A 36 23.40 3.66 12.26
N ALA A 37 22.10 3.58 12.01
CA ALA A 37 21.43 2.36 11.57
C ALA A 37 21.95 1.89 10.20
N VAL A 38 22.09 2.79 9.22
CA VAL A 38 22.65 2.46 7.90
C VAL A 38 24.11 2.00 8.01
N SER A 39 24.91 2.65 8.85
CA SER A 39 26.30 2.26 9.09
C SER A 39 26.41 0.84 9.68
N LEU A 40 25.57 0.52 10.68
CA LEU A 40 25.52 -0.80 11.29
C LEU A 40 25.01 -1.87 10.32
N LEU A 41 24.01 -1.54 9.49
CA LEU A 41 23.50 -2.42 8.44
C LEU A 41 24.61 -2.79 7.45
N ARG A 42 25.33 -1.80 6.93
CA ARG A 42 26.46 -2.01 5.99
C ARG A 42 27.57 -2.88 6.59
N GLN A 43 27.89 -2.67 7.86
CA GLN A 43 28.91 -3.46 8.56
C GLN A 43 28.48 -4.92 8.73
N SER A 44 27.20 -5.14 9.10
CA SER A 44 26.61 -6.48 9.21
C SER A 44 26.66 -7.21 7.86
N LEU A 45 26.27 -6.55 6.77
CA LEU A 45 26.33 -7.10 5.41
C LEU A 45 27.76 -7.45 4.96
N ALA A 46 28.76 -6.69 5.43
CA ALA A 46 30.16 -6.96 5.16
C ALA A 46 30.77 -8.06 6.04
N GLY A 47 30.00 -8.66 6.96
CA GLY A 47 30.52 -9.62 7.94
C GLY A 47 31.50 -9.01 8.93
N ALA A 48 31.48 -7.69 9.11
CA ALA A 48 32.38 -6.98 10.00
C ALA A 48 32.00 -7.22 11.48
N SER A 49 32.96 -7.05 12.38
CA SER A 49 32.69 -6.98 13.82
C SER A 49 32.21 -5.58 14.21
N ARG A 50 31.32 -5.48 15.21
CA ARG A 50 30.82 -4.20 15.71
C ARG A 50 32.00 -3.28 16.11
N PRO A 51 32.08 -2.04 15.61
CA PRO A 51 33.10 -1.09 16.01
C PRO A 51 32.98 -0.77 17.50
N ARG A 52 34.11 -0.70 18.23
CA ARG A 52 34.13 -0.29 19.64
C ARG A 52 33.60 1.13 19.86
N SER A 53 33.59 1.96 18.80
CA SER A 53 33.09 3.34 18.81
C SER A 53 31.85 3.49 17.93
N SER A 54 30.90 2.55 17.91
CA SER A 54 29.60 2.84 17.27
C SER A 54 29.08 4.11 17.94
N ALA A 55 28.96 5.20 17.18
CA ALA A 55 28.54 6.49 17.67
C ALA A 55 27.06 6.39 18.04
N LEU A 56 26.77 5.74 19.16
CA LEU A 56 25.46 5.74 19.75
C LEU A 56 25.12 7.21 20.01
N PRO A 57 23.86 7.63 19.81
CA PRO A 57 23.44 9.00 20.06
C PRO A 57 23.95 9.47 21.43
N ILE A 58 24.37 10.73 21.54
CA ILE A 58 25.01 11.28 22.75
C ILE A 58 24.15 11.06 24.02
N ASP A 59 22.83 10.99 23.85
CA ASP A 59 21.85 10.76 24.93
C ASP A 59 21.60 9.28 25.27
N SER A 60 22.38 8.35 24.72
CA SER A 60 22.16 6.92 24.94
C SER A 60 22.42 6.57 26.40
N THR A 61 21.48 5.84 27.02
CA THR A 61 21.66 5.44 28.42
C THR A 61 22.89 4.52 28.55
N PRO A 62 23.61 4.54 29.70
CA PRO A 62 24.76 3.65 29.92
C PRO A 62 24.42 2.18 29.73
N GLN A 63 23.18 1.80 30.03
CA GLN A 63 22.67 0.44 29.85
C GLN A 63 22.47 0.10 28.36
N THR A 64 21.92 1.01 27.57
CA THR A 64 21.84 0.88 26.09
C THR A 64 23.22 0.71 25.47
N VAL A 65 24.20 1.52 25.92
CA VAL A 65 25.58 1.45 25.46
C VAL A 65 26.22 0.11 25.81
N SER A 66 26.08 -0.36 27.05
CA SER A 66 26.62 -1.64 27.49
C SER A 66 26.01 -2.83 26.72
N THR A 67 24.70 -2.83 26.51
CA THR A 67 24.00 -3.91 25.78
C THR A 67 24.40 -3.91 24.31
N ALA A 68 24.50 -2.73 23.69
CA ALA A 68 24.95 -2.61 22.30
C ALA A 68 26.42 -3.02 22.12
N GLN A 69 27.31 -2.67 23.05
CA GLN A 69 28.73 -3.06 22.95
C GLN A 69 28.98 -4.56 23.22
N GLY A 70 28.09 -5.23 23.97
CA GLY A 70 28.20 -6.65 24.28
C GLY A 70 27.64 -7.61 23.22
N ALA A 71 26.80 -7.13 22.31
CA ALA A 71 26.15 -7.96 21.30
C ALA A 71 26.88 -7.90 19.94
N PRO A 72 27.11 -9.05 19.26
CA PRO A 72 27.65 -9.07 17.90
C PRO A 72 26.69 -8.41 16.90
N LEU A 73 27.20 -8.03 15.73
CA LEU A 73 26.33 -7.57 14.65
C LEU A 73 25.45 -8.73 14.16
N PRO A 74 24.19 -8.43 13.78
CA PRO A 74 23.30 -9.42 13.18
C PRO A 74 23.92 -10.02 11.92
N SER A 75 23.61 -11.28 11.61
CA SER A 75 24.00 -11.94 10.37
C SER A 75 22.96 -11.70 9.27
N THR A 76 23.31 -12.00 8.01
CA THR A 76 22.44 -11.81 6.83
C THR A 76 21.15 -12.61 6.87
N ASP A 77 21.15 -13.70 7.62
CA ASP A 77 20.02 -14.60 7.87
C ASP A 77 19.27 -14.27 9.17
N SER A 78 19.62 -13.20 9.88
CA SER A 78 18.93 -12.83 11.14
C SER A 78 17.65 -12.03 10.89
N ASP A 79 16.66 -12.22 11.77
CA ASP A 79 15.40 -11.48 11.72
C ASP A 79 15.60 -9.99 12.01
N GLU A 80 16.59 -9.65 12.85
CA GLU A 80 16.95 -8.28 13.20
C GLU A 80 17.44 -7.50 11.98
N LEU A 81 18.26 -8.10 11.11
CA LEU A 81 18.76 -7.43 9.90
C LEU A 81 17.64 -7.17 8.90
N VAL A 82 16.78 -8.17 8.73
CA VAL A 82 15.61 -8.09 7.85
C VAL A 82 14.65 -7.01 8.36
N ALA A 83 14.37 -6.98 9.66
CA ALA A 83 13.55 -5.94 10.29
C ALA A 83 14.17 -4.53 10.18
N ALA A 84 15.48 -4.38 10.42
CA ALA A 84 16.17 -3.11 10.27
C ALA A 84 16.06 -2.56 8.84
N THR A 85 16.17 -3.43 7.84
CA THR A 85 16.01 -3.06 6.44
C THR A 85 14.60 -2.55 6.14
N ALA A 86 13.57 -3.22 6.66
CA ALA A 86 12.18 -2.78 6.50
C ALA A 86 11.92 -1.41 7.16
N ILE A 87 12.44 -1.20 8.37
CA ILE A 87 12.32 0.08 9.08
C ILE A 87 13.00 1.21 8.29
N LEU A 88 14.20 0.98 7.75
CA LEU A 88 14.89 1.96 6.91
C LEU A 88 14.11 2.27 5.62
N CYS A 89 13.50 1.27 4.99
CA CYS A 89 12.61 1.50 3.84
C CYS A 89 11.43 2.41 4.20
N VAL A 90 10.81 2.22 5.38
CA VAL A 90 9.72 3.09 5.86
C VAL A 90 10.22 4.52 6.12
N TYR A 91 11.43 4.69 6.64
CA TYR A 91 12.00 6.02 6.90
C TYR A 91 12.20 6.82 5.61
N GLU A 92 12.66 6.16 4.55
CA GLU A 92 12.78 6.75 3.20
C GLU A 92 11.40 7.05 2.59
N PHE A 93 10.45 6.15 2.78
CA PHE A 93 9.10 6.34 2.28
C PHE A 93 8.40 7.55 2.95
N LEU A 94 8.65 7.76 4.24
CA LEU A 94 8.12 8.87 5.02
C LEU A 94 8.54 10.24 4.47
N ASP A 95 9.76 10.37 3.95
CA ASP A 95 10.32 11.61 3.38
C ASP A 95 10.00 11.78 1.88
N ALA A 96 9.23 10.85 1.29
CA ALA A 96 8.95 10.79 -0.15
C ALA A 96 10.21 10.87 -1.04
N SER A 97 11.33 10.29 -0.59
CA SER A 97 12.62 10.28 -1.27
C SER A 97 12.64 9.30 -2.46
N GLY A 98 11.75 9.49 -3.45
CA GLY A 98 11.37 8.46 -4.44
C GLY A 98 12.52 7.61 -5.04
N MET A 99 13.67 8.22 -5.37
CA MET A 99 14.84 7.50 -5.88
C MET A 99 15.56 6.68 -4.79
N GLU A 100 15.70 7.22 -3.59
CA GLU A 100 16.34 6.56 -2.44
C GLU A 100 15.46 5.46 -1.88
N TRP A 101 14.15 5.69 -1.78
CA TRP A 101 13.16 4.69 -1.42
C TRP A 101 13.21 3.48 -2.36
N SER A 102 13.22 3.70 -3.68
CA SER A 102 13.29 2.60 -4.66
C SER A 102 14.59 1.79 -4.53
N ARG A 103 15.74 2.44 -4.32
CA ARG A 103 17.03 1.75 -4.09
C ARG A 103 17.03 0.91 -2.82
N HIS A 104 16.39 1.38 -1.74
CA HIS A 104 16.25 0.61 -0.50
C HIS A 104 15.36 -0.62 -0.69
N LEU A 105 14.29 -0.51 -1.49
CA LEU A 105 13.47 -1.67 -1.85
C LEU A 105 14.24 -2.71 -2.67
N ASP A 106 15.12 -2.30 -3.59
CA ASP A 106 16.00 -3.24 -4.31
C ASP A 106 16.96 -3.98 -3.37
N GLY A 107 17.53 -3.26 -2.40
CA GLY A 107 18.37 -3.84 -1.35
C GLY A 107 17.61 -4.83 -0.48
N ALA A 108 16.40 -4.48 -0.04
CA ALA A 108 15.54 -5.35 0.75
C ALA A 108 15.15 -6.63 0.00
N LYS A 109 14.77 -6.53 -1.27
CA LYS A 109 14.50 -7.70 -2.12
C LYS A 109 15.70 -8.65 -2.16
N SER A 110 16.89 -8.11 -2.41
CA SER A 110 18.12 -8.90 -2.49
C SER A 110 18.39 -9.67 -1.18
N LEU A 111 18.08 -9.07 -0.02
CA LEU A 111 18.21 -9.74 1.27
C LEU A 111 17.19 -10.86 1.48
N PHE A 112 15.95 -10.68 1.01
CA PHE A 112 14.97 -11.76 1.03
C PHE A 112 15.39 -12.94 0.15
N ASP A 113 15.93 -12.67 -1.04
CA ASP A 113 16.42 -13.70 -1.95
C ASP A 113 17.60 -14.48 -1.32
N VAL A 114 18.56 -13.77 -0.72
CA VAL A 114 19.69 -14.40 0.01
C VAL A 114 19.21 -15.20 1.23
N ALA A 115 18.23 -14.69 1.98
CA ALA A 115 17.67 -15.41 3.12
C ALA A 115 16.86 -16.64 2.70
N LYS A 116 16.21 -16.61 1.52
CA LYS A 116 15.52 -17.75 0.89
C LYS A 116 16.53 -18.83 0.47
N ASP A 117 17.67 -18.44 -0.11
CA ASP A 117 18.73 -19.35 -0.52
C ASP A 117 19.46 -19.99 0.68
N GLY A 118 19.66 -19.25 1.78
CA GLY A 118 20.22 -19.79 3.02
C GLY A 118 19.31 -20.79 3.76
N MET A 119 18.00 -20.75 3.48
CA MET A 119 16.98 -21.68 4.00
C MET A 119 16.89 -22.98 3.19
N VAL A 120 17.54 -23.07 2.02
CA VAL A 120 17.69 -24.31 1.26
C VAL A 120 18.98 -24.99 1.71
N PRO A 121 18.95 -26.14 2.39
CA PRO A 121 20.19 -26.84 2.71
C PRO A 121 20.91 -27.16 1.40
N LEU A 122 22.20 -26.77 1.31
CA LEU A 122 23.09 -27.28 0.27
C LEU A 122 23.13 -28.80 0.43
N THR A 123 22.30 -29.50 -0.34
CA THR A 123 22.16 -30.95 -0.29
C THR A 123 23.39 -31.59 -0.91
N LEU A 124 24.42 -31.82 -0.09
CA LEU A 124 25.27 -32.99 -0.27
C LEU A 124 24.43 -34.22 0.08
N PRO A 125 24.59 -35.36 -0.64
CA PRO A 125 23.79 -36.55 -0.39
C PRO A 125 23.93 -37.00 1.07
N PRO A 126 22.84 -37.32 1.77
CA PRO A 126 22.87 -37.58 3.20
C PRO A 126 23.71 -38.83 3.49
N SER A 127 24.74 -38.68 4.32
CA SER A 127 25.41 -39.83 4.90
C SER A 127 24.46 -40.58 5.84
N PRO A 128 24.55 -41.91 5.96
CA PRO A 128 23.64 -42.75 6.76
C PRO A 128 23.49 -42.33 8.24
N ILE A 129 24.43 -41.54 8.76
CA ILE A 129 24.46 -41.02 10.13
C ILE A 129 23.50 -39.82 10.32
N SER A 130 23.20 -39.06 9.27
CA SER A 130 22.26 -37.91 9.31
C SER A 130 20.82 -38.34 9.57
N ILE A 131 20.43 -39.48 9.00
CA ILE A 131 19.07 -40.02 9.05
C ILE A 131 18.70 -40.42 10.50
N ALA A 132 19.65 -40.95 11.26
CA ALA A 132 19.40 -41.36 12.64
C ALA A 132 19.22 -40.16 13.59
N LYS A 133 19.91 -39.04 13.35
CA LYS A 133 19.80 -37.82 14.18
C LYS A 133 18.54 -36.99 13.89
N GLN A 134 18.00 -37.07 12.67
CA GLN A 134 16.77 -36.34 12.29
C GLN A 134 15.50 -36.96 12.88
N VAL A 135 15.54 -38.23 13.28
CA VAL A 135 14.39 -38.92 13.89
C VAL A 135 14.26 -38.62 15.39
N GLU A 136 15.34 -38.19 16.06
CA GLU A 136 15.34 -37.91 17.51
C GLU A 136 15.01 -36.44 17.87
N LEU A 137 15.07 -35.51 16.93
CA LEU A 137 14.76 -34.09 17.15
C LEU A 137 13.50 -33.68 16.36
N GLY A 138 12.32 -33.87 16.97
CA GLY A 138 11.03 -33.23 16.67
C GLY A 138 10.66 -32.91 15.21
N SER A 139 9.60 -33.56 14.70
CA SER A 139 8.76 -33.21 13.54
C SER A 139 9.31 -32.12 12.58
N GLU A 140 9.78 -32.53 11.40
CA GLU A 140 10.24 -31.70 10.27
C GLU A 140 9.22 -30.65 9.75
N THR A 141 8.06 -30.50 10.38
CA THR A 141 7.00 -29.56 10.00
C THR A 141 7.23 -28.12 10.48
N ASP A 142 7.98 -27.91 11.56
CA ASP A 142 8.18 -26.56 12.13
C ASP A 142 9.36 -25.78 11.51
N ALA A 143 10.34 -26.46 10.90
CA ALA A 143 11.54 -25.82 10.36
C ALA A 143 11.32 -25.05 9.03
N ARG A 144 10.11 -25.09 8.44
CA ARG A 144 9.81 -24.46 7.13
C ARG A 144 8.95 -23.19 7.21
N ARG A 145 8.41 -22.84 8.38
CA ARG A 145 7.57 -21.64 8.51
C ARG A 145 8.43 -20.43 8.86
N PRO A 146 8.36 -19.33 8.10
CA PRO A 146 9.04 -18.10 8.48
C PRO A 146 8.60 -17.65 9.87
N SER A 147 9.51 -17.01 10.62
CA SER A 147 9.15 -16.41 11.91
C SER A 147 8.09 -15.32 11.72
N GLN A 148 7.38 -14.97 12.80
CA GLN A 148 6.41 -13.87 12.77
C GLN A 148 7.07 -12.53 12.36
N GLY A 149 8.31 -12.29 12.76
CA GLY A 149 9.08 -11.12 12.33
C GLY A 149 9.30 -11.09 10.83
N ARG A 150 9.67 -12.21 10.20
CA ARG A 150 9.82 -12.30 8.75
C ARG A 150 8.52 -12.11 8.00
N ILE A 151 7.42 -12.67 8.51
CA ILE A 151 6.09 -12.50 7.90
C ILE A 151 5.69 -11.02 7.94
N ALA A 152 5.88 -10.35 9.08
CA ALA A 152 5.59 -8.92 9.21
C ALA A 152 6.43 -8.07 8.24
N VAL A 153 7.73 -8.36 8.15
CA VAL A 153 8.64 -7.65 7.23
C VAL A 153 8.30 -7.93 5.76
N PHE A 154 7.96 -9.17 5.41
CA PHE A 154 7.50 -9.53 4.06
C PHE A 154 6.28 -8.69 3.65
N TRP A 155 5.26 -8.61 4.49
CA TRP A 155 4.04 -7.85 4.18
C TRP A 155 4.26 -6.33 4.25
N ASN A 156 5.19 -5.84 5.06
CA ASN A 156 5.64 -4.45 5.00
C ASN A 156 6.29 -4.14 3.64
N PHE A 157 7.22 -4.99 3.20
CA PHE A 157 7.88 -4.87 1.91
C PHE A 157 6.89 -4.98 0.75
N ALA A 158 6.00 -5.97 0.75
CA ALA A 158 5.00 -6.17 -0.30
C ALA A 158 4.11 -4.94 -0.52
N ARG A 159 3.71 -4.26 0.56
CA ARG A 159 2.92 -3.02 0.48
C ARG A 159 3.71 -1.87 -0.13
N GLN A 160 4.97 -1.71 0.27
CA GLN A 160 5.83 -0.66 -0.28
C GLN A 160 6.18 -0.93 -1.75
N ASP A 161 6.50 -2.18 -2.10
CA ASP A 161 6.80 -2.59 -3.46
C ASP A 161 5.60 -2.41 -4.40
N MET A 162 4.40 -2.80 -3.94
CA MET A 162 3.14 -2.55 -4.66
C MET A 162 2.95 -1.06 -4.98
N LEU A 163 3.13 -0.20 -3.97
CA LEU A 163 2.93 1.24 -4.15
C LEU A 163 4.04 1.86 -5.00
N ALA A 164 5.30 1.44 -4.82
CA ALA A 164 6.43 1.90 -5.63
C ALA A 164 6.23 1.55 -7.09
N ALA A 165 5.79 0.32 -7.37
CA ALA A 165 5.48 -0.13 -8.72
C ALA A 165 4.34 0.67 -9.35
N PHE A 166 3.29 0.99 -8.58
CA PHE A 166 2.19 1.83 -9.04
C PHE A 166 2.66 3.25 -9.38
N ILE A 167 3.43 3.90 -8.50
CA ILE A 167 3.88 5.28 -8.67
C ILE A 167 4.83 5.42 -9.87
N ASN A 168 5.70 4.42 -10.08
CA ASN A 168 6.71 4.45 -11.13
C ASN A 168 6.24 3.80 -12.44
N SER A 169 4.98 3.36 -12.54
CA SER A 169 4.45 2.59 -13.67
C SER A 169 5.33 1.38 -14.04
N THR A 170 5.81 0.66 -13.04
CA THR A 170 6.62 -0.57 -13.22
C THR A 170 5.88 -1.78 -12.67
N ARG A 171 6.44 -2.98 -12.93
CA ARG A 171 6.01 -4.20 -12.25
C ARG A 171 6.55 -4.24 -10.82
N THR A 172 5.87 -4.99 -9.95
CA THR A 172 6.33 -5.33 -8.61
C THR A 172 7.60 -6.17 -8.67
N ARG A 173 8.47 -6.01 -7.68
CA ARG A 173 9.66 -6.84 -7.46
C ARG A 173 9.30 -8.24 -6.99
N LEU A 174 8.24 -8.38 -6.20
CA LEU A 174 7.71 -9.69 -5.81
C LEU A 174 6.95 -10.31 -6.97
N ASP A 175 7.23 -11.58 -7.26
CA ASP A 175 6.44 -12.35 -8.22
C ASP A 175 5.09 -12.72 -7.60
N THR A 176 4.02 -12.15 -8.14
CA THR A 176 2.66 -12.44 -7.69
C THR A 176 2.20 -13.85 -8.03
N ASN A 177 2.88 -14.55 -8.95
CA ASN A 177 2.58 -15.91 -9.37
C ASN A 177 3.34 -16.99 -8.57
N ASP A 178 4.33 -16.61 -7.75
CA ASP A 178 4.98 -17.52 -6.79
C ASP A 178 4.03 -17.77 -5.59
N LEU A 179 2.94 -18.51 -5.83
CA LEU A 179 1.93 -18.82 -4.81
C LEU A 179 2.52 -19.47 -3.54
N PRO A 180 3.50 -20.39 -3.63
CA PRO A 180 4.16 -20.93 -2.45
C PRO A 180 4.79 -19.87 -1.55
N MET A 181 5.40 -18.81 -2.11
CA MET A 181 5.93 -17.69 -1.34
C MET A 181 4.84 -16.99 -0.53
N TRP A 182 3.72 -16.61 -1.17
CA TRP A 182 2.62 -15.93 -0.50
C TRP A 182 1.92 -16.81 0.55
N GLN A 183 1.76 -18.10 0.26
CA GLN A 183 1.22 -19.08 1.20
C GLN A 183 2.14 -19.30 2.41
N SER A 184 3.46 -19.29 2.21
CA SER A 184 4.44 -19.36 3.31
C SER A 184 4.36 -18.14 4.23
N ALA A 185 3.95 -16.99 3.70
CA ALA A 185 3.67 -15.76 4.43
C ALA A 185 2.24 -15.68 5.02
N GLY A 186 1.48 -16.78 4.97
CA GLY A 186 0.18 -16.92 5.62
C GLY A 186 -1.05 -16.75 4.72
N LEU A 187 -0.89 -16.37 3.44
CA LEU A 187 -2.02 -16.20 2.53
C LEU A 187 -2.75 -17.53 2.30
N ARG A 188 -4.08 -17.53 2.47
CA ARG A 188 -4.92 -18.71 2.23
C ARG A 188 -5.62 -18.57 0.88
N LEU A 189 -5.33 -19.52 -0.01
CA LEU A 189 -5.89 -19.58 -1.35
C LEU A 189 -6.69 -20.87 -1.56
N THR A 190 -7.76 -20.77 -2.33
CA THR A 190 -8.55 -21.89 -2.84
C THR A 190 -7.76 -22.67 -3.90
N PHE A 191 -8.27 -23.83 -4.33
CA PHE A 191 -7.61 -24.64 -5.35
C PHE A 191 -7.51 -23.93 -6.72
N ASP A 192 -8.46 -23.06 -7.03
CA ASP A 192 -8.46 -22.18 -8.22
C ASP A 192 -7.61 -20.91 -8.04
N GLY A 193 -6.87 -20.78 -6.94
CA GLY A 193 -5.93 -19.68 -6.72
C GLY A 193 -6.56 -18.36 -6.26
N LYS A 194 -7.83 -18.37 -5.83
CA LYS A 194 -8.53 -17.20 -5.29
C LYS A 194 -8.36 -17.11 -3.77
N VAL A 195 -8.54 -15.93 -3.20
CA VAL A 195 -8.46 -15.76 -1.73
C VAL A 195 -9.58 -16.51 -1.03
N CYS A 196 -9.26 -17.27 0.02
CA CYS A 196 -10.29 -17.97 0.80
C CYS A 196 -11.20 -16.97 1.56
N PRO A 197 -12.52 -17.20 1.57
CA PRO A 197 -13.45 -16.37 2.33
C PRO A 197 -13.24 -16.57 3.84
N SER A 198 -13.39 -15.49 4.61
CA SER A 198 -13.24 -15.51 6.07
C SER A 198 -14.51 -15.11 6.81
N ALA A 199 -15.58 -14.74 6.09
CA ALA A 199 -16.92 -14.52 6.64
C ALA A 199 -17.61 -15.86 6.99
N PRO A 200 -18.04 -16.08 8.24
CA PRO A 200 -18.70 -17.32 8.65
C PRO A 200 -19.99 -17.64 7.89
N GLN A 201 -20.67 -16.64 7.33
CA GLN A 201 -21.92 -16.82 6.57
C GLN A 201 -21.68 -17.19 5.09
N HIS A 202 -20.42 -17.14 4.61
CA HIS A 202 -20.10 -17.40 3.22
C HIS A 202 -20.17 -18.91 2.90
N LEU A 203 -20.72 -19.29 1.74
CA LEU A 203 -20.97 -20.68 1.37
C LEU A 203 -19.71 -21.56 1.40
N ASN A 204 -18.58 -21.01 0.98
CA ASN A 204 -17.28 -21.70 0.92
C ASN A 204 -16.40 -21.44 2.17
N TYR A 205 -16.98 -20.96 3.27
CA TYR A 205 -16.24 -20.74 4.52
C TYR A 205 -15.78 -22.06 5.13
N THR A 206 -14.55 -22.09 5.65
CA THR A 206 -14.04 -23.19 6.46
C THR A 206 -13.12 -22.61 7.52
N GLN A 207 -13.33 -22.98 8.78
CA GLN A 207 -12.59 -22.41 9.93
C GLN A 207 -11.07 -22.57 9.79
N ASP A 208 -10.57 -23.68 9.24
CA ASP A 208 -9.13 -23.93 9.06
C ASP A 208 -8.47 -23.01 8.02
N TYR A 209 -9.26 -22.43 7.12
CA TYR A 209 -8.81 -21.54 6.05
C TYR A 209 -9.21 -20.08 6.26
N ALA A 210 -9.98 -19.80 7.32
CA ALA A 210 -10.35 -18.45 7.70
C ALA A 210 -9.10 -17.66 8.13
N MET A 211 -8.96 -16.45 7.61
CA MET A 211 -7.87 -15.55 7.90
C MET A 211 -8.29 -14.54 8.97
N SER A 212 -7.36 -14.14 9.81
CA SER A 212 -7.54 -12.99 10.69
C SER A 212 -7.61 -11.69 9.89
N ASP A 213 -8.20 -10.64 10.46
CA ASP A 213 -8.35 -9.34 9.78
C ASP A 213 -7.04 -8.84 9.16
N ASP A 214 -5.90 -8.98 9.83
CA ASP A 214 -4.59 -8.53 9.33
C ASP A 214 -4.15 -9.29 8.08
N MET A 215 -4.40 -10.59 8.03
CA MET A 215 -4.11 -11.39 6.86
C MET A 215 -5.11 -11.13 5.71
N ILE A 216 -6.36 -10.80 6.01
CA ILE A 216 -7.34 -10.33 4.99
C ILE A 216 -6.89 -9.01 4.38
N CYS A 217 -6.41 -8.06 5.19
CA CYS A 217 -5.83 -6.79 4.73
C CYS A 217 -4.63 -7.05 3.80
N ASN A 218 -3.75 -7.97 4.19
CA ASN A 218 -2.59 -8.38 3.39
C ASN A 218 -2.99 -9.06 2.07
N ALA A 219 -4.06 -9.88 2.07
CA ALA A 219 -4.59 -10.48 0.85
C ALA A 219 -5.02 -9.43 -0.18
N LEU A 220 -5.57 -8.29 0.26
CA LEU A 220 -5.86 -7.16 -0.64
C LEU A 220 -4.57 -6.59 -1.26
N ILE A 221 -3.49 -6.44 -0.48
CA ILE A 221 -2.20 -5.97 -1.00
C ILE A 221 -1.69 -6.90 -2.10
N TRP A 222 -1.83 -8.22 -1.93
CA TRP A 222 -1.48 -9.18 -2.98
C TRP A 222 -2.30 -8.99 -4.26
N LEU A 223 -3.63 -8.80 -4.15
CA LEU A 223 -4.50 -8.51 -5.29
C LEU A 223 -4.15 -7.18 -5.97
N MET A 224 -3.81 -6.15 -5.18
CA MET A 224 -3.36 -4.86 -5.69
C MET A 224 -2.02 -4.98 -6.42
N SER A 225 -1.07 -5.80 -5.94
CA SER A 225 0.17 -6.10 -6.66
C SER A 225 -0.10 -6.73 -8.03
N LYS A 226 -1.07 -7.64 -8.12
CA LYS A 226 -1.49 -8.22 -9.41
C LYS A 226 -2.07 -7.15 -10.34
N LEU A 227 -2.92 -6.27 -9.80
CA LEU A 227 -3.51 -5.15 -10.56
C LEU A 227 -2.43 -4.19 -11.09
N VAL A 228 -1.46 -3.82 -10.26
CA VAL A 228 -0.34 -2.95 -10.66
C VAL A 228 0.49 -3.61 -11.77
N ASN A 229 0.76 -4.92 -11.66
CA ASN A 229 1.47 -5.66 -12.70
C ASN A 229 0.70 -5.71 -14.03
N PHE A 230 -0.63 -5.82 -13.97
CA PHE A 230 -1.49 -5.74 -15.15
C PHE A 230 -1.40 -4.36 -15.80
N ILE A 231 -1.54 -3.27 -15.02
CA ILE A 231 -1.47 -1.88 -15.51
C ILE A 231 -0.11 -1.61 -16.20
N ALA A 232 1.00 -1.97 -15.56
CA ALA A 232 2.33 -1.80 -16.13
C ALA A 232 2.53 -2.59 -17.43
N SER A 233 1.78 -3.68 -17.62
CA SER A 233 1.84 -4.50 -18.84
C SER A 233 0.91 -3.99 -19.94
N SER A 234 -0.19 -3.32 -19.59
CA SER A 234 -1.14 -2.76 -20.56
C SER A 234 -0.61 -1.53 -21.27
N ASP A 235 0.15 -0.68 -20.59
CA ASP A 235 0.65 0.59 -21.14
C ASP A 235 1.61 0.37 -22.33
N GLY A 236 2.44 -0.68 -22.28
CA GLY A 236 3.36 -1.03 -23.36
C GLY A 236 2.72 -1.64 -24.62
N ILE A 237 1.42 -1.93 -24.60
CA ILE A 237 0.72 -2.67 -25.68
C ILE A 237 0.17 -1.73 -26.77
N PHE A 238 -0.11 -0.46 -26.43
CA PHE A 238 -0.66 0.49 -27.40
C PHE A 238 0.41 1.12 -28.31
N GLU A 239 1.69 1.08 -27.93
CA GLU A 239 2.78 1.76 -28.66
C GLU A 239 3.52 0.86 -29.66
N ALA A 240 3.41 -0.46 -29.54
CA ALA A 240 4.08 -1.41 -30.43
C ALA A 240 3.08 -2.49 -30.84
N ILE A 241 2.81 -2.68 -32.15
CA ILE A 241 2.59 -3.98 -32.84
C ILE A 241 1.72 -3.86 -34.11
N SER A 242 2.08 -4.71 -35.08
CA SER A 242 1.47 -4.97 -36.39
C SER A 242 0.03 -5.57 -36.35
N PRO A 243 -0.82 -5.37 -37.37
CA PRO A 243 -2.28 -5.62 -37.31
C PRO A 243 -2.75 -7.05 -36.98
N LEU A 244 -1.93 -8.08 -37.26
CA LEU A 244 -2.32 -9.49 -37.13
C LEU A 244 -2.15 -10.06 -35.71
N GLY A 245 -1.26 -9.48 -34.90
CA GLY A 245 -1.01 -9.92 -33.51
C GLY A 245 -1.88 -9.22 -32.47
N MET A 246 -2.67 -8.23 -32.90
CA MET A 246 -3.49 -7.37 -32.04
C MET A 246 -4.68 -8.12 -31.41
N ASP A 247 -5.35 -9.01 -32.16
CA ASP A 247 -6.58 -9.68 -31.68
C ASP A 247 -6.32 -10.70 -30.56
N PHE A 248 -5.24 -11.48 -30.65
CA PHE A 248 -4.89 -12.46 -29.62
C PHE A 248 -4.42 -11.81 -28.31
N ARG A 249 -3.59 -10.77 -28.37
CA ARG A 249 -3.13 -10.08 -27.17
C ARG A 249 -4.22 -9.24 -26.51
N HIS A 250 -5.10 -8.63 -27.31
CA HIS A 250 -6.25 -7.91 -26.79
C HIS A 250 -7.22 -8.84 -26.06
N GLN A 251 -7.45 -10.06 -26.58
CA GLN A 251 -8.26 -11.06 -25.88
C GLN A 251 -7.60 -11.49 -24.56
N ALA A 252 -6.28 -11.75 -24.55
CA ALA A 252 -5.58 -12.10 -23.33
C ALA A 252 -5.66 -10.99 -22.24
N LEU A 253 -5.59 -9.71 -22.63
CA LEU A 253 -5.81 -8.59 -21.71
C LEU A 253 -7.23 -8.55 -21.14
N ILE A 254 -8.25 -8.81 -21.97
CA ILE A 254 -9.63 -8.90 -21.51
C ILE A 254 -9.79 -10.04 -20.50
N ASP A 255 -9.21 -11.20 -20.81
CA ASP A 255 -9.30 -12.40 -19.95
C ASP A 255 -8.59 -12.16 -18.62
N GLU A 256 -7.40 -11.55 -18.63
CA GLU A 256 -6.65 -11.16 -17.43
C GLU A 256 -7.39 -10.11 -16.60
N TRP A 257 -7.99 -9.10 -17.24
CA TRP A 257 -8.80 -8.09 -16.54
C TRP A 257 -10.04 -8.71 -15.88
N ASN A 258 -10.74 -9.62 -16.59
CA ASN A 258 -11.91 -10.32 -16.04
C ASN A 258 -11.51 -11.23 -14.86
N ASP A 259 -10.36 -11.91 -14.93
CA ASP A 259 -9.85 -12.71 -13.81
C ASP A 259 -9.49 -11.84 -12.60
N LEU A 260 -8.93 -10.65 -12.80
CA LEU A 260 -8.68 -9.70 -11.72
C LEU A 260 -9.98 -9.19 -11.10
N GLU A 261 -10.94 -8.76 -11.92
CA GLU A 261 -12.26 -8.31 -11.45
C GLU A 261 -12.93 -9.36 -10.57
N GLU A 262 -12.94 -10.60 -11.05
CA GLU A 262 -13.53 -11.73 -10.35
C GLU A 262 -12.80 -12.00 -9.03
N GLN A 263 -11.47 -11.90 -8.98
CA GLN A 263 -10.71 -12.07 -7.74
C GLN A 263 -11.00 -10.98 -6.70
N PHE A 264 -11.10 -9.72 -7.12
CA PHE A 264 -11.51 -8.63 -6.22
C PHE A 264 -12.93 -8.84 -5.70
N ARG A 265 -13.85 -9.32 -6.55
CA ARG A 265 -15.23 -9.64 -6.17
C ARG A 265 -15.27 -10.78 -5.16
N VAL A 266 -14.58 -11.90 -5.42
CA VAL A 266 -14.52 -13.04 -4.49
C VAL A 266 -13.91 -12.64 -3.15
N TRP A 267 -12.86 -11.82 -3.14
CA TRP A 267 -12.29 -11.30 -1.91
C TRP A 267 -13.30 -10.45 -1.13
N TYR A 268 -13.99 -9.52 -1.79
CA TYR A 268 -14.98 -8.64 -1.18
C TYR A 268 -16.18 -9.41 -0.60
N ASP A 269 -16.73 -10.36 -1.37
CA ASP A 269 -17.87 -11.19 -0.94
C ASP A 269 -17.51 -12.11 0.23
N GLY A 270 -16.21 -12.40 0.43
CA GLY A 270 -15.70 -13.23 1.51
C GLY A 270 -15.33 -12.48 2.81
N LEU A 271 -15.56 -11.16 2.88
CA LEU A 271 -15.17 -10.32 4.02
C LEU A 271 -16.07 -10.49 5.25
N PRO A 272 -15.51 -10.64 6.47
CA PRO A 272 -16.28 -10.67 7.70
C PRO A 272 -16.82 -9.28 8.09
N ASP A 273 -17.73 -9.24 9.07
CA ASP A 273 -18.41 -8.02 9.54
C ASP A 273 -17.45 -6.92 10.04
N SER A 274 -16.20 -7.24 10.39
CA SER A 274 -15.16 -6.27 10.77
C SER A 274 -14.79 -5.30 9.64
N PHE A 275 -15.06 -5.65 8.39
CA PHE A 275 -14.87 -4.83 7.19
C PHE A 275 -16.15 -4.13 6.73
N GLN A 276 -17.21 -4.14 7.54
CA GLN A 276 -18.41 -3.35 7.30
C GLN A 276 -18.34 -2.03 8.10
N PRO A 277 -18.86 -0.92 7.55
CA PRO A 277 -19.00 0.31 8.31
C PRO A 277 -19.86 0.09 9.56
N SER A 278 -19.38 0.56 10.71
CA SER A 278 -20.18 0.58 11.96
C SER A 278 -21.14 1.75 12.00
N VAL A 279 -20.73 2.89 11.44
CA VAL A 279 -21.52 4.11 11.37
C VAL A 279 -21.30 4.72 10.00
N VAL A 280 -22.38 5.20 9.39
CA VAL A 280 -22.34 6.02 8.18
C VAL A 280 -23.15 7.27 8.50
N ARG A 281 -22.52 8.44 8.47
CA ARG A 281 -23.20 9.73 8.58
C ARG A 281 -23.35 10.25 7.17
N GLU A 282 -24.58 10.24 6.70
CA GLU A 282 -24.91 10.86 5.42
C GLU A 282 -24.79 12.39 5.53
N SER A 283 -24.52 13.05 4.40
CA SER A 283 -24.57 14.50 4.32
C SER A 283 -26.02 14.98 4.54
N GLU A 284 -26.23 15.91 5.48
CA GLU A 284 -27.55 16.50 5.71
C GLU A 284 -27.97 17.32 4.47
N GLU A 285 -29.14 17.03 3.90
CA GLU A 285 -29.77 17.78 2.79
C GLU A 285 -28.89 18.03 1.55
N GLY A 286 -27.88 17.19 1.30
CA GLY A 286 -26.95 17.33 0.17
C GLY A 286 -25.89 18.42 0.36
N VAL A 287 -25.77 18.96 1.58
CA VAL A 287 -24.72 19.90 1.97
C VAL A 287 -23.65 19.12 2.74
N GLY A 288 -22.44 19.05 2.19
CA GLY A 288 -21.29 18.41 2.82
C GLY A 288 -20.97 16.99 2.31
N ILE A 289 -19.98 16.39 2.95
CA ILE A 289 -19.48 15.05 2.61
C ILE A 289 -19.82 14.11 3.76
N GLY A 290 -20.28 12.91 3.42
CA GLY A 290 -20.55 11.86 4.41
C GLY A 290 -19.29 11.40 5.13
N GLU A 291 -19.48 10.75 6.27
CA GLU A 291 -18.39 10.15 7.05
C GLU A 291 -18.68 8.66 7.26
N THR A 292 -17.68 7.81 7.03
CA THR A 292 -17.78 6.35 7.18
C THR A 292 -16.80 5.86 8.24
N TRP A 293 -17.31 5.25 9.31
CA TRP A 293 -16.49 4.70 10.40
C TRP A 293 -16.48 3.19 10.39
N PHE A 294 -15.32 2.61 10.69
CA PHE A 294 -15.14 1.17 10.85
C PHE A 294 -14.77 0.84 12.30
N PRO A 295 -15.06 -0.39 12.77
CA PRO A 295 -14.70 -0.79 14.13
C PRO A 295 -13.18 -0.84 14.35
N ARG A 296 -12.41 -1.05 13.28
CA ARG A 296 -10.95 -1.14 13.30
C ARG A 296 -10.36 -0.29 12.19
N SER A 297 -9.34 0.51 12.51
CA SER A 297 -8.68 1.39 11.54
C SER A 297 -8.02 0.66 10.38
N MET A 298 -7.46 -0.52 10.62
CA MET A 298 -6.90 -1.37 9.56
C MET A 298 -7.97 -1.78 8.52
N CYS A 299 -9.21 -2.04 8.97
CA CYS A 299 -10.33 -2.34 8.09
C CYS A 299 -10.73 -1.09 7.30
N ALA A 300 -10.81 0.08 7.95
CA ALA A 300 -11.04 1.36 7.26
C ALA A 300 -9.99 1.60 6.15
N SER A 301 -8.70 1.50 6.49
CA SER A 301 -7.59 1.69 5.53
C SER A 301 -7.63 0.67 4.40
N THR A 302 -8.00 -0.58 4.69
CA THR A 302 -8.14 -1.64 3.69
C THR A 302 -9.32 -1.37 2.77
N MET A 303 -10.47 -0.96 3.28
CA MET A 303 -11.63 -0.61 2.44
C MET A 303 -11.38 0.63 1.60
N GLN A 304 -10.65 1.62 2.14
CA GLN A 304 -10.18 2.76 1.35
C GLN A 304 -9.24 2.33 0.21
N SER A 305 -8.31 1.41 0.49
CA SER A 305 -7.42 0.82 -0.52
C SER A 305 -8.17 -0.03 -1.55
N TYR A 306 -9.25 -0.72 -1.14
CA TYR A 306 -10.13 -1.46 -2.04
C TYR A 306 -10.82 -0.51 -3.03
N HIS A 307 -11.41 0.59 -2.54
CA HIS A 307 -12.02 1.57 -3.43
C HIS A 307 -11.02 2.21 -4.40
N PHE A 308 -9.80 2.48 -3.93
CA PHE A 308 -8.69 2.89 -4.80
C PHE A 308 -8.42 1.84 -5.89
N ALA A 309 -8.27 0.56 -5.52
CA ALA A 309 -8.04 -0.53 -6.48
C ALA A 309 -9.20 -0.66 -7.48
N ARG A 310 -10.46 -0.49 -7.05
CA ARG A 310 -11.63 -0.49 -7.93
C ARG A 310 -11.58 0.63 -8.96
N ILE A 311 -11.18 1.85 -8.58
CA ILE A 311 -11.00 2.96 -9.52
C ILE A 311 -9.94 2.59 -10.57
N GLN A 312 -8.79 2.07 -10.11
CA GLN A 312 -7.71 1.69 -11.02
C GLN A 312 -8.14 0.56 -11.98
N LEU A 313 -8.84 -0.46 -11.50
CA LEU A 313 -9.36 -1.54 -12.34
C LEU A 313 -10.35 -1.02 -13.40
N LEU A 314 -11.25 -0.11 -13.03
CA LEU A 314 -12.23 0.49 -13.94
C LEU A 314 -11.57 1.37 -15.01
N HIS A 315 -10.57 2.18 -14.64
CA HIS A 315 -9.82 3.01 -15.60
C HIS A 315 -9.03 2.19 -16.61
N HIS A 316 -8.59 0.98 -16.25
CA HIS A 316 -7.82 0.10 -17.13
C HIS A 316 -8.65 -1.05 -17.72
N LYS A 317 -9.98 -0.90 -17.75
CA LYS A 317 -10.86 -1.86 -18.41
C LYS A 317 -10.62 -1.86 -19.93
N PRO A 318 -10.20 -2.99 -20.53
CA PRO A 318 -10.02 -3.06 -21.97
C PRO A 318 -11.36 -2.84 -22.70
N PRO A 319 -11.40 -2.06 -23.80
CA PRO A 319 -12.62 -1.88 -24.58
C PRO A 319 -13.17 -3.22 -25.09
N SER A 320 -14.47 -3.47 -24.88
CA SER A 320 -15.10 -4.69 -25.39
C SER A 320 -15.24 -4.64 -26.92
N ILE A 321 -14.29 -5.22 -27.66
CA ILE A 321 -14.41 -5.38 -29.11
C ILE A 321 -15.18 -6.68 -29.40
N THR A 322 -16.51 -6.60 -29.52
CA THR A 322 -17.31 -7.77 -29.92
C THR A 322 -16.96 -8.15 -31.38
N LYS A 323 -16.40 -9.34 -31.59
CA LYS A 323 -15.99 -9.87 -32.92
C LYS A 323 -17.13 -9.86 -33.96
N GLY A 324 -18.40 -9.84 -33.53
CA GLY A 324 -19.58 -9.73 -34.40
C GLY A 324 -19.91 -8.33 -34.93
N GLN A 325 -19.32 -7.25 -34.39
CA GLN A 325 -19.63 -5.87 -34.80
C GLN A 325 -18.88 -5.40 -36.07
N ARG A 326 -17.91 -6.17 -36.57
CA ARG A 326 -17.23 -5.86 -37.84
C ARG A 326 -18.03 -6.26 -39.09
N GLN A 327 -19.12 -7.05 -38.94
CA GLN A 327 -19.85 -7.63 -40.08
C GLN A 327 -21.18 -6.95 -40.44
N LEU A 328 -21.72 -6.07 -39.60
CA LEU A 328 -22.98 -5.38 -39.88
C LEU A 328 -22.76 -3.88 -39.68
N GLY A 329 -23.09 -3.05 -40.69
CA GLY A 329 -22.87 -1.61 -40.75
C GLY A 329 -23.58 -0.78 -39.67
N SER A 330 -23.28 -1.05 -38.40
CA SER A 330 -23.91 -0.49 -37.21
C SER A 330 -22.90 0.26 -36.34
N ALA A 331 -22.17 1.18 -36.97
CA ALA A 331 -21.24 2.06 -36.27
C ALA A 331 -21.94 2.86 -35.14
N GLY A 332 -23.23 3.18 -35.32
CA GLY A 332 -24.05 3.88 -34.32
C GLY A 332 -24.35 3.08 -33.06
N LEU A 333 -24.71 1.79 -33.16
CA LEU A 333 -24.97 0.94 -31.98
C LEU A 333 -23.67 0.63 -31.23
N SER A 334 -22.54 0.50 -31.94
CA SER A 334 -21.22 0.33 -31.33
C SER A 334 -20.73 1.60 -30.62
N LEU A 335 -21.05 2.80 -31.14
CA LEU A 335 -20.73 4.06 -30.47
C LEU A 335 -21.61 4.30 -29.23
N ALA A 336 -22.91 4.04 -29.33
CA ALA A 336 -23.83 4.17 -28.19
C ALA A 336 -23.46 3.21 -27.05
N ALA A 337 -23.12 1.95 -27.36
CA ALA A 337 -22.66 0.98 -26.36
C ALA A 337 -21.37 1.44 -25.66
N ARG A 338 -20.39 1.96 -26.41
CA ARG A 338 -19.15 2.51 -25.85
C ARG A 338 -19.40 3.75 -24.97
N HIS A 339 -20.31 4.63 -25.40
CA HIS A 339 -20.69 5.80 -24.62
C HIS A 339 -21.32 5.37 -23.28
N THR A 340 -22.27 4.44 -23.31
CA THR A 340 -22.91 3.91 -22.09
C THR A 340 -21.89 3.26 -21.16
N GLU A 341 -20.98 2.44 -21.70
CA GLU A 341 -19.92 1.80 -20.91
C GLU A 341 -19.01 2.85 -20.24
N TYR A 342 -18.57 3.86 -20.98
CA TYR A 342 -17.76 4.95 -20.44
C TYR A 342 -18.51 5.75 -19.36
N SER A 343 -19.79 6.09 -19.58
CA SER A 343 -20.62 6.77 -18.58
C SER A 343 -20.78 5.93 -17.31
N THR A 344 -20.95 4.61 -17.43
CA THR A 344 -21.01 3.70 -16.27
C THR A 344 -19.69 3.67 -15.52
N ILE A 345 -18.56 3.60 -16.22
CA ILE A 345 -17.22 3.65 -15.60
C ILE A 345 -17.04 4.96 -14.83
N LEU A 346 -17.39 6.12 -15.42
CA LEU A 346 -17.33 7.41 -14.74
C LEU A 346 -18.22 7.47 -13.50
N GLN A 347 -19.44 6.93 -13.57
CA GLN A 347 -20.35 6.89 -12.42
C GLN A 347 -19.79 6.02 -11.28
N GLN A 348 -19.27 4.83 -11.60
CA GLN A 348 -18.72 3.90 -10.62
C GLN A 348 -17.43 4.40 -9.98
N THR A 349 -16.53 4.98 -10.78
CA THR A 349 -15.28 5.59 -10.27
C THR A 349 -15.59 6.76 -9.34
N ARG A 350 -16.56 7.62 -9.69
CA ARG A 350 -17.04 8.68 -8.79
C ARG A 350 -17.60 8.12 -7.49
N ALA A 351 -18.41 7.07 -7.53
CA ALA A 351 -18.94 6.44 -6.31
C ALA A 351 -17.81 5.94 -5.39
N HIS A 352 -16.84 5.21 -5.94
CA HIS A 352 -15.67 4.75 -5.17
C HIS A 352 -14.80 5.90 -4.64
N ALA A 353 -14.64 6.99 -5.41
CA ALA A 353 -13.90 8.16 -4.95
C ALA A 353 -14.60 8.83 -3.76
N LYS A 354 -15.94 8.90 -3.76
CA LYS A 354 -16.72 9.43 -2.63
C LYS A 354 -16.52 8.56 -1.38
N GLU A 355 -16.51 7.24 -1.52
CA GLU A 355 -16.20 6.33 -0.41
C GLU A 355 -14.79 6.57 0.14
N ILE A 356 -13.77 6.74 -0.71
CA ILE A 356 -12.40 7.02 -0.24
C ILE A 356 -12.36 8.24 0.68
N VAL A 357 -13.01 9.33 0.29
CA VAL A 357 -13.04 10.57 1.07
C VAL A 357 -13.88 10.40 2.34
N SER A 358 -15.03 9.74 2.26
CA SER A 358 -15.91 9.46 3.40
C SER A 358 -15.19 8.64 4.48
N ILE A 359 -14.43 7.62 4.08
CA ILE A 359 -13.59 6.83 4.99
C ILE A 359 -12.46 7.69 5.59
N GLY A 360 -11.87 8.57 4.79
CA GLY A 360 -10.85 9.52 5.28
C GLY A 360 -11.37 10.44 6.38
N LEU A 361 -12.61 10.94 6.22
CA LEU A 361 -13.29 11.75 7.23
C LEU A 361 -13.72 10.98 8.48
N GLY A 362 -13.82 9.65 8.40
CA GLY A 362 -14.03 8.77 9.56
C GLY A 362 -12.89 8.80 10.58
N ARG A 363 -11.75 9.44 10.26
CA ARG A 363 -10.60 9.67 11.17
C ARG A 363 -10.11 8.41 11.86
N ALA A 364 -9.71 7.42 11.05
CA ALA A 364 -8.94 6.26 11.53
C ALA A 364 -7.68 6.69 12.29
N ASP A 365 -7.08 5.78 13.07
CA ASP A 365 -5.85 6.08 13.81
C ASP A 365 -4.68 6.48 12.90
N GLU A 366 -3.64 7.05 13.50
CA GLU A 366 -2.44 7.54 12.82
C GLU A 366 -1.79 6.47 11.91
N GLY A 367 -1.62 5.24 12.39
CA GLY A 367 -0.98 4.18 11.62
C GLY A 367 -1.76 3.78 10.36
N ALA A 368 -3.08 3.99 10.35
CA ALA A 368 -3.93 3.73 9.19
C ALA A 368 -3.98 4.91 8.19
N ARG A 369 -3.90 6.15 8.67
CA ARG A 369 -4.05 7.36 7.84
C ARG A 369 -2.88 7.58 6.88
N VAL A 370 -1.67 7.14 7.21
CA VAL A 370 -0.51 7.25 6.30
C VAL A 370 -0.74 6.52 4.96
N HIS A 371 -1.56 5.48 4.94
CA HIS A 371 -1.89 4.73 3.73
C HIS A 371 -2.93 5.43 2.84
N ALA A 372 -3.55 6.52 3.31
CA ALA A 372 -4.60 7.23 2.59
C ALA A 372 -4.07 8.21 1.52
N VAL A 373 -2.77 8.54 1.52
CA VAL A 373 -2.18 9.54 0.61
C VAL A 373 -2.50 9.24 -0.86
N GLN A 374 -2.23 8.01 -1.31
CA GLN A 374 -2.46 7.62 -2.70
C GLN A 374 -3.96 7.45 -3.05
N PRO A 375 -4.80 6.82 -2.21
CA PRO A 375 -6.25 6.84 -2.40
C PRO A 375 -6.85 8.25 -2.49
N LEU A 376 -6.51 9.16 -1.58
CA LEU A 376 -7.04 10.53 -1.55
C LEU A 376 -6.62 11.33 -2.79
N TRP A 377 -5.36 11.17 -3.23
CA TRP A 377 -4.92 11.74 -4.50
C TRP A 377 -5.76 11.23 -5.68
N THR A 378 -6.02 9.92 -5.73
CA THR A 378 -6.84 9.31 -6.78
C THR A 378 -8.29 9.81 -6.74
N ALA A 379 -8.86 9.97 -5.55
CA ALA A 379 -10.18 10.58 -5.39
C ALA A 379 -10.20 12.03 -5.89
N GLY A 380 -9.11 12.77 -5.69
CA GLY A 380 -8.94 14.14 -6.18
C GLY A 380 -8.96 14.25 -7.70
N LEU A 381 -8.36 13.29 -8.40
CA LEU A 381 -8.43 13.19 -9.85
C LEU A 381 -9.86 13.00 -10.35
N VAL A 382 -10.65 12.17 -9.66
CA VAL A 382 -12.00 11.77 -10.08
C VAL A 382 -13.06 12.83 -9.71
N LEU A 383 -12.92 13.46 -8.54
CA LEU A 383 -13.93 14.35 -7.98
C LEU A 383 -13.63 15.83 -8.23
N GLY A 384 -12.35 16.20 -8.32
CA GLY A 384 -11.92 17.60 -8.46
C GLY A 384 -11.85 18.11 -9.90
N GLY A 385 -12.13 17.29 -10.92
CA GLY A 385 -12.03 17.68 -12.33
C GLY A 385 -13.30 18.31 -12.93
N ASP A 386 -14.40 18.39 -12.19
CA ASP A 386 -15.69 18.86 -12.72
C ASP A 386 -15.71 20.39 -12.84
N ILE A 387 -15.53 20.88 -14.07
CA ILE A 387 -15.55 22.29 -14.45
C ILE A 387 -16.85 22.62 -15.19
N ASN A 388 -17.45 23.76 -14.85
CA ASN A 388 -18.59 24.33 -15.53
C ASN A 388 -18.19 24.98 -16.87
N ASN A 389 -19.20 25.37 -17.67
CA ASN A 389 -18.99 25.97 -18.99
C ASN A 389 -18.20 27.28 -18.96
N ASP A 390 -18.14 27.95 -17.81
CA ASP A 390 -17.42 29.21 -17.61
C ASP A 390 -15.94 28.98 -17.18
N GLY A 391 -15.49 27.71 -17.16
CA GLY A 391 -14.14 27.32 -16.79
C GLY A 391 -13.86 27.35 -15.29
N GLN A 392 -14.89 27.48 -14.46
CA GLN A 392 -14.79 27.42 -13.00
C GLN A 392 -15.22 26.03 -12.49
N ALA A 393 -14.72 25.61 -11.33
CA ALA A 393 -15.19 24.35 -10.76
C ALA A 393 -16.65 24.45 -10.30
N SER A 394 -17.35 23.31 -10.33
CA SER A 394 -18.65 23.22 -9.69
C SER A 394 -18.50 23.38 -8.16
N PRO A 395 -19.50 23.92 -7.45
CA PRO A 395 -19.44 24.00 -5.98
C PRO A 395 -19.21 22.64 -5.31
N GLU A 396 -19.70 21.56 -5.92
CA GLU A 396 -19.43 20.19 -5.48
C GLU A 396 -17.93 19.86 -5.65
N ALA A 397 -17.35 20.14 -6.83
CA ALA A 397 -15.93 19.89 -7.09
C ALA A 397 -15.01 20.67 -6.13
N ASP A 398 -15.30 21.95 -5.87
CA ASP A 398 -14.51 22.75 -4.93
C ASP A 398 -14.62 22.22 -3.49
N MET A 399 -15.80 21.78 -3.05
CA MET A 399 -15.96 21.11 -1.76
C MET A 399 -15.11 19.84 -1.65
N TRP A 400 -15.04 19.03 -2.71
CA TRP A 400 -14.16 17.86 -2.76
C TRP A 400 -12.68 18.24 -2.73
N ARG A 401 -12.26 19.24 -3.52
CA ARG A 401 -10.88 19.75 -3.55
C ARG A 401 -10.43 20.24 -2.17
N CYS A 402 -11.22 21.10 -1.54
CA CYS A 402 -10.97 21.62 -0.20
C CYS A 402 -10.79 20.48 0.82
N THR A 403 -11.71 19.52 0.80
CA THR A 403 -11.71 18.40 1.74
C THR A 403 -10.51 17.49 1.56
N ILE A 404 -10.18 17.14 0.32
CA ILE A 404 -9.05 16.25 0.00
C ILE A 404 -7.73 16.91 0.38
N VAL A 405 -7.55 18.20 0.06
CA VAL A 405 -6.37 18.97 0.46
C VAL A 405 -6.26 19.05 1.98
N ALA A 406 -7.36 19.30 2.70
CA ALA A 406 -7.37 19.32 4.15
C ALA A 406 -6.98 17.97 4.77
N LEU A 407 -7.47 16.85 4.22
CA LEU A 407 -7.11 15.50 4.67
C LEU A 407 -5.62 15.19 4.41
N LEU A 408 -5.10 15.52 3.22
CA LEU A 408 -3.69 15.32 2.88
C LEU A 408 -2.76 16.17 3.76
N ARG A 409 -3.08 17.45 3.97
CA ARG A 409 -2.32 18.33 4.89
C ARG A 409 -2.38 17.84 6.33
N ALA A 410 -3.52 17.30 6.76
CA ALA A 410 -3.65 16.70 8.08
C ALA A 410 -2.77 15.46 8.24
N ILE A 411 -2.58 14.66 7.18
CA ILE A 411 -1.67 13.51 7.21
C ILE A 411 -0.24 13.97 7.50
N GLU A 412 0.26 14.93 6.73
CA GLU A 412 1.62 15.43 6.89
C GLU A 412 1.81 16.17 8.23
N ARG A 413 0.85 17.00 8.62
CA ARG A 413 0.90 17.75 9.88
C ARG A 413 0.90 16.84 11.11
N ASP A 414 0.04 15.82 11.13
CA ASP A 414 -0.16 14.99 12.32
C ASP A 414 0.92 13.91 12.45
N MET A 415 1.39 13.34 11.33
CA MET A 415 2.26 12.16 11.34
C MET A 415 3.66 12.42 10.76
N GLY A 416 3.92 13.61 10.22
CA GLY A 416 5.16 13.90 9.50
C GLY A 416 5.32 13.11 8.19
N TRP A 417 4.23 12.50 7.71
CA TRP A 417 4.24 11.67 6.51
C TRP A 417 4.06 12.55 5.28
N ALA A 418 5.06 12.60 4.40
CA ALA A 418 5.04 13.46 3.22
C ALA A 418 3.79 13.20 2.35
N ALA A 419 3.00 14.26 2.13
CA ALA A 419 1.78 14.27 1.32
C ALA A 419 1.71 15.49 0.40
N GLU A 420 2.48 16.55 0.67
CA GLU A 420 2.50 17.81 -0.08
C GLU A 420 2.76 17.61 -1.56
N TYR A 421 3.64 16.68 -1.94
CA TYR A 421 3.89 16.39 -3.36
C TYR A 421 2.63 15.93 -4.12
N ARG A 422 1.69 15.23 -3.45
CA ARG A 422 0.39 14.86 -4.03
C ARG A 422 -0.57 16.04 -4.07
N ILE A 423 -0.54 16.92 -3.07
CA ILE A 423 -1.31 18.17 -3.10
C ILE A 423 -0.88 19.01 -4.30
N GLN A 424 0.43 19.25 -4.46
CA GLN A 424 0.98 20.03 -5.56
C GLN A 424 0.64 19.44 -6.93
N SER A 425 0.69 18.10 -7.06
CA SER A 425 0.24 17.40 -8.27
C SER A 425 -1.26 17.62 -8.55
N LEU A 426 -2.12 17.64 -7.53
CA LEU A 426 -3.55 17.91 -7.73
C LEU A 426 -3.81 19.36 -8.11
N LEU A 427 -3.15 20.32 -7.45
CA LEU A 427 -3.30 21.74 -7.74
C LEU A 427 -2.91 22.03 -9.19
N GLU A 428 -1.80 21.46 -9.67
CA GLU A 428 -1.39 21.56 -11.07
C GLU A 428 -2.46 21.00 -12.02
N LEU A 429 -2.98 19.80 -11.74
CA LEU A 429 -4.01 19.15 -12.55
C LEU A 429 -5.37 19.88 -12.53
N TRP A 430 -5.67 20.59 -11.45
CA TRP A 430 -6.87 21.42 -11.33
C TRP A 430 -6.67 22.85 -11.87
N GLY A 431 -5.45 23.22 -12.27
CA GLY A 431 -5.11 24.56 -12.74
C GLY A 431 -5.11 25.63 -11.64
N LEU A 432 -4.85 25.24 -10.39
CA LEU A 432 -4.81 26.12 -9.22
C LEU A 432 -3.38 26.52 -8.83
N PRO A 433 -3.18 27.68 -8.17
CA PRO A 433 -1.88 28.09 -7.65
C PRO A 433 -1.31 27.10 -6.64
N HIS A 434 0.02 26.99 -6.59
CA HIS A 434 0.74 26.10 -5.65
C HIS A 434 0.52 26.47 -4.17
N ASP A 435 0.20 27.73 -3.88
CA ASP A 435 -0.10 28.26 -2.56
C ASP A 435 -1.60 28.35 -2.26
N TRP A 436 -2.45 27.70 -3.08
CA TRP A 436 -3.88 27.69 -2.87
C TRP A 436 -4.24 27.18 -1.48
N ASP A 437 -5.00 28.00 -0.73
CA ASP A 437 -5.46 27.66 0.59
C ASP A 437 -6.99 27.63 0.64
N PRO A 438 -7.62 26.46 0.85
CA PRO A 438 -9.07 26.38 0.95
C PRO A 438 -9.64 27.28 2.06
N GLU A 439 -8.86 27.60 3.10
CA GLU A 439 -9.31 28.49 4.19
C GLU A 439 -9.34 29.99 3.79
N SER A 440 -8.53 30.42 2.80
CA SER A 440 -8.54 31.83 2.36
C SER A 440 -9.74 32.19 1.49
N ASP A 441 -10.28 31.23 0.73
CA ASP A 441 -11.43 31.44 -0.15
C ASP A 441 -12.76 31.48 0.62
N PHE A 442 -12.89 30.77 1.75
CA PHE A 442 -14.07 30.87 2.63
C PHE A 442 -14.12 32.16 3.47
N ALA A 443 -13.00 32.89 3.61
CA ALA A 443 -12.94 34.15 4.37
C ALA A 443 -13.35 35.39 3.54
N LEU A 444 -13.55 35.23 2.22
CA LEU A 444 -13.92 36.31 1.29
C LEU A 444 -15.35 36.17 0.72
N GLY A 445 -16.13 35.20 1.20
CA GLY A 445 -17.52 34.93 0.78
C GLY A 445 -18.58 35.45 1.74
#